data_AF-A0A2V1CXS5-F1
#
_entry.id   AF-A0A2V1CXS5-F1
#
_cell.length_a   1.000
_cell.length_b   1.000
_cell.length_c   1.000
_cell.angle_alpha   90.00
_cell.angle_beta   90.00
_cell.angle_gamma   90.00
#
_symmetry.space_group_name_H-M   'P 1'
#
loop_
_entity.id
_entity.type
_entity.pdbx_description
1 polymer ?
#
loop_
_entity_poly.entity_id
_entity_poly.type
_entity_poly.pdbx_seq_one_letter_code
_entity_poly.pdbx_strand_id
1 'polypeptide(L)'
;MLDELTEVTTMISNANLFALLSILFVSYKIINLTRWYLAARKTGLPIVLTPFLETEIWGYILTPVLRHVYHDYLLKNRGWPRWCRFMIKDWAWEDKRRAHDEFGDVFLVVSPEGIICYSANAGFNHDVMNRRSEFTKPRDKYKILEPYGPNVATAEGKTYRFHVRITAPPFGDMSGANDL
;
A
#
# COMPACT_ATOMS: atom_id res chain seq x y z
N MET A 1 35.94 -34.02 -20.81
CA MET A 1 36.06 -33.09 -21.95
C MET A 1 34.73 -32.81 -22.66
N LEU A 2 34.04 -33.77 -23.30
CA LEU A 2 32.71 -33.48 -23.92
C LEU A 2 31.62 -33.15 -22.88
N ASP A 3 31.60 -33.84 -21.74
CA ASP A 3 30.64 -33.56 -20.66
C ASP A 3 30.88 -32.22 -19.93
N GLU A 4 32.13 -31.79 -19.80
CA GLU A 4 32.46 -30.49 -19.20
C GLU A 4 32.04 -29.33 -20.13
N LEU A 5 32.14 -29.53 -21.45
CA LEU A 5 31.73 -28.51 -22.42
C LEU A 5 30.19 -28.37 -22.51
N THR A 6 29.44 -29.46 -22.33
CA THR A 6 27.96 -29.42 -22.23
C THR A 6 27.52 -28.78 -20.92
N GLU A 7 28.21 -29.04 -19.82
CA GLU A 7 27.93 -28.42 -18.52
C GLU A 7 28.18 -26.90 -18.55
N VAL A 8 29.31 -26.46 -19.12
CA VAL A 8 29.61 -25.02 -19.26
C VAL A 8 28.61 -24.30 -20.17
N THR A 9 28.21 -24.91 -21.29
CA THR A 9 27.22 -24.30 -22.21
C THR A 9 25.82 -24.23 -21.61
N THR A 10 25.40 -25.22 -20.81
CA THR A 10 24.13 -25.16 -20.07
C THR A 10 24.16 -24.10 -18.96
N MET A 11 25.27 -23.93 -18.24
CA MET A 11 25.42 -22.85 -17.25
C MET A 11 25.34 -21.45 -17.89
N ILE A 12 26.00 -21.24 -19.04
CA ILE A 12 25.94 -19.96 -19.77
C ILE A 12 24.53 -19.70 -20.31
N SER A 13 23.85 -20.72 -20.85
CA SER A 13 22.46 -20.62 -21.30
C SER A 13 21.50 -20.23 -20.16
N ASN A 14 21.65 -20.87 -19.00
CA ASN A 14 20.86 -20.55 -17.82
C ASN A 14 21.12 -19.12 -17.32
N ALA A 15 22.38 -18.68 -17.27
CA ALA A 15 22.73 -17.31 -16.89
C ALA A 15 22.11 -16.26 -17.83
N ASN A 16 22.12 -16.52 -19.14
CA ASN A 16 21.49 -15.65 -20.14
C ASN A 16 19.96 -15.62 -19.98
N LEU A 17 19.33 -16.76 -19.67
CA LEU A 17 17.91 -16.82 -19.39
C LEU A 17 17.54 -16.00 -18.15
N PHE A 18 18.30 -16.12 -17.06
CA PHE A 18 18.08 -15.30 -15.85
C PHE A 18 18.27 -13.80 -16.14
N ALA A 19 19.29 -13.44 -16.91
CA ALA A 19 19.51 -12.06 -17.32
C ALA A 19 18.32 -11.53 -18.14
N LEU A 20 17.86 -12.29 -19.14
CA LEU A 20 16.71 -11.92 -19.95
C LEU A 20 15.43 -11.76 -19.11
N LEU A 21 15.15 -12.71 -18.21
CA LEU A 21 13.99 -12.63 -17.31
C LEU A 21 14.07 -11.42 -16.39
N SER A 22 15.27 -11.10 -15.87
CA SER A 22 15.46 -9.91 -15.02
C SER A 22 15.23 -8.61 -15.81
N ILE A 23 15.72 -8.51 -17.05
CA ILE A 23 15.51 -7.35 -17.92
C ILE A 23 14.02 -7.20 -18.25
N LEU A 24 13.35 -8.31 -18.59
CA LEU A 24 11.91 -8.30 -18.88
C LEU A 24 11.09 -7.90 -17.65
N PHE A 25 11.46 -8.38 -16.47
CA PHE A 25 10.80 -7.99 -15.22
C PHE A 25 11.01 -6.49 -14.89
N VAL A 26 12.24 -5.99 -15.00
CA VAL A 26 12.56 -4.58 -14.74
C VAL A 26 11.87 -3.67 -15.75
N SER A 27 11.90 -4.01 -17.03
CA SER A 27 11.20 -3.25 -18.08
C SER A 27 9.68 -3.24 -17.86
N TYR A 28 9.08 -4.37 -17.47
CA TYR A 28 7.67 -4.43 -17.09
C TYR A 28 7.35 -3.48 -15.91
N LYS A 29 8.18 -3.48 -14.86
CA LYS A 29 8.00 -2.57 -13.71
C LYS A 29 8.16 -1.10 -14.10
N ILE A 30 9.13 -0.77 -14.95
CA ILE A 30 9.31 0.59 -15.47
C ILE A 30 8.10 1.03 -16.30
N ILE A 31 7.60 0.19 -17.20
CA ILE A 31 6.41 0.48 -18.00
C ILE A 31 5.22 0.74 -17.08
N ASN A 32 4.98 -0.11 -16.08
CA ASN A 32 3.87 0.12 -15.15
C ASN A 32 4.05 1.39 -14.32
N LEU A 33 5.27 1.67 -13.85
CA LEU A 33 5.56 2.91 -13.13
C LEU A 33 5.23 4.14 -13.98
N THR A 34 5.60 4.13 -15.27
CA THR A 34 5.26 5.24 -16.17
C THR A 34 3.75 5.40 -16.36
N ARG A 35 3.01 4.30 -16.47
CA ARG A 35 1.54 4.32 -16.58
C ARG A 35 0.89 4.95 -15.35
N TRP A 36 1.30 4.53 -14.15
CA TRP A 36 0.78 5.07 -12.91
C TRP A 36 1.21 6.52 -12.68
N TYR A 37 2.45 6.86 -13.02
CA TYR A 37 2.93 8.24 -12.95
C TYR A 37 2.11 9.17 -13.86
N LEU A 38 1.83 8.77 -15.10
CA LEU A 38 0.99 9.54 -16.02
C LEU A 38 -0.45 9.68 -15.51
N ALA A 39 -1.01 8.63 -14.90
CA ALA A 39 -2.33 8.70 -14.28
C ALA A 39 -2.34 9.68 -13.08
N ALA A 40 -1.35 9.60 -12.20
CA ALA A 40 -1.18 10.52 -11.07
C ALA A 40 -1.02 11.97 -11.54
N ARG A 41 -0.24 12.20 -12.60
CA ARG A 41 0.01 13.54 -13.14
C ARG A 41 -1.26 14.25 -13.63
N LYS A 42 -2.28 13.51 -14.08
CA LYS A 42 -3.58 14.08 -14.47
C LYS A 42 -4.35 14.71 -13.31
N THR A 43 -4.04 14.34 -12.07
CA THR A 43 -4.73 14.86 -10.88
C THR A 43 -4.26 16.25 -10.45
N GLY A 44 -3.06 16.68 -10.88
CA GLY A 44 -2.45 17.92 -10.42
C GLY A 44 -1.95 17.92 -8.97
N LEU A 45 -2.07 16.80 -8.25
CA LEU A 45 -1.57 16.67 -6.88
C LEU A 45 -0.04 16.48 -6.84
N PRO A 46 0.64 16.82 -5.73
CA PRO A 46 2.03 16.48 -5.49
C PRO A 46 2.27 14.97 -5.61
N ILE A 47 3.34 14.57 -6.32
CA ILE A 47 3.65 13.16 -6.59
C ILE A 47 5.00 12.80 -5.96
N VAL A 48 5.01 11.70 -5.24
CA VAL A 48 6.22 11.07 -4.68
C VAL A 48 6.39 9.69 -5.27
N LEU A 49 7.60 9.38 -5.73
CA LEU A 49 7.93 8.07 -6.27
C LEU A 49 8.52 7.18 -5.18
N THR A 50 8.03 5.94 -5.08
CA THR A 50 8.58 4.91 -4.19
C THR A 50 8.82 3.62 -4.98
N PRO A 51 9.90 2.87 -4.71
CA PRO A 51 10.14 1.59 -5.39
C PRO A 51 9.05 0.55 -5.05
N PHE A 52 8.58 0.53 -3.81
CA PHE A 52 7.54 -0.39 -3.33
C PHE A 52 6.54 0.37 -2.47
N LEU A 53 5.26 -0.04 -2.51
CA LEU A 53 4.24 0.47 -1.59
C LEU A 53 4.27 -0.33 -0.29
N GLU A 54 3.80 0.29 0.79
CA GLU A 54 3.56 -0.37 2.07
C GLU A 54 2.61 -1.58 1.99
N THR A 55 1.79 -1.65 0.94
CA THR A 55 0.84 -2.75 0.77
C THR A 55 1.39 -3.95 0.02
N GLU A 56 2.60 -3.85 -0.52
CA GLU A 56 3.25 -4.93 -1.25
C GLU A 56 3.93 -5.92 -0.32
N ILE A 57 3.98 -7.19 -0.75
CA ILE A 57 4.72 -8.27 -0.06
C ILE A 57 6.18 -7.87 0.16
N TRP A 58 6.82 -7.22 -0.82
CA TRP A 58 8.19 -6.74 -0.69
C TRP A 58 8.34 -5.67 0.39
N GLY A 59 7.36 -4.77 0.51
CA GLY A 59 7.31 -3.79 1.61
C GLY A 59 7.23 -4.48 2.98
N TYR A 60 6.39 -5.51 3.11
CA TYR A 60 6.29 -6.30 4.35
C TYR A 60 7.58 -7.01 4.73
N ILE A 61 8.26 -7.63 3.75
CA ILE A 61 9.52 -8.35 3.99
C ILE A 61 10.65 -7.37 4.36
N LEU A 62 10.71 -6.20 3.69
CA LEU A 62 11.75 -5.21 3.91
C LEU A 62 11.55 -4.39 5.19
N THR A 63 10.31 -4.25 5.67
CA THR A 63 9.98 -3.49 6.87
C THR A 63 10.81 -3.88 8.11
N PRO A 64 10.89 -5.15 8.55
CA PRO A 64 11.69 -5.51 9.74
C PRO A 64 13.18 -5.25 9.54
N VAL A 65 13.71 -5.49 8.34
CA VAL A 65 15.13 -5.25 8.01
C VAL A 65 15.44 -3.76 8.10
N LEU A 66 14.63 -2.92 7.46
CA LEU A 66 14.82 -1.47 7.46
C LEU A 66 14.59 -0.88 8.86
N ARG A 67 13.63 -1.40 9.62
CA ARG A 67 13.41 -0.98 11.00
C ARG A 67 14.59 -1.32 11.90
N HIS A 68 15.23 -2.46 11.69
CA HIS A 68 16.46 -2.80 12.40
C HIS A 68 17.62 -1.88 12.00
N VAL A 69 17.83 -1.65 10.70
CA VAL A 69 18.92 -0.79 10.19
C VAL A 69 18.77 0.67 10.64
N TYR A 70 17.54 1.21 10.63
CA TYR A 70 17.26 2.60 10.99
C TYR A 70 16.77 2.79 12.43
N HIS A 71 16.91 1.77 13.29
CA HIS A 71 16.43 1.80 14.67
C HIS A 71 16.93 3.04 15.44
N ASP A 72 18.22 3.33 15.38
CA ASP A 72 18.82 4.48 16.08
C ASP A 72 18.37 5.83 15.51
N TYR A 73 18.04 5.87 14.22
CA TYR A 73 17.55 7.08 13.55
C TYR A 73 16.10 7.39 13.97
N LEU A 74 15.29 6.34 14.10
CA LEU A 74 13.91 6.41 14.59
C LEU A 74 13.86 6.83 16.07
N LEU A 75 14.70 6.26 16.92
CA LEU A 75 14.79 6.64 18.34
C LEU A 75 15.16 8.12 18.54
N LYS A 76 15.96 8.69 17.63
CA LYS A 76 16.31 10.12 17.60
C LYS A 76 15.19 11.00 17.03
N ASN A 77 13.99 10.47 16.84
CA ASN A 77 12.82 11.15 16.28
C ASN A 77 13.07 11.78 14.91
N ARG A 78 14.00 11.27 14.10
CA ARG A 78 14.33 11.86 12.79
C ARG A 78 13.43 11.39 11.65
N GLY A 79 12.47 10.50 11.94
CA GLY A 79 11.52 9.96 10.96
C GLY A 79 12.17 8.94 10.02
N TRP A 80 11.52 8.65 8.89
CA TRP A 80 12.10 7.73 7.89
C TRP A 80 12.85 8.47 6.79
N PRO A 81 13.95 7.91 6.25
CA PRO A 81 14.60 8.43 5.05
C PRO A 81 13.61 8.54 3.88
N ARG A 82 13.71 9.63 3.10
CA ARG A 82 12.76 9.96 2.02
C ARG A 82 12.52 8.82 1.02
N TRP A 83 13.56 8.04 0.72
CA TRP A 83 13.50 6.98 -0.29
C TRP A 83 12.76 5.72 0.16
N CYS A 84 12.76 5.41 1.46
CA CYS A 84 12.12 4.20 2.01
C CYS A 84 10.86 4.49 2.83
N ARG A 85 10.59 5.77 3.15
CA ARG A 85 9.48 6.21 4.00
C ARG A 85 8.16 5.51 3.68
N PHE A 86 7.73 5.53 2.42
CA PHE A 86 6.40 5.03 2.01
C PHE A 86 6.35 3.54 1.66
N MET A 87 7.48 2.83 1.80
CA MET A 87 7.54 1.38 1.66
C MET A 87 7.31 0.67 3.00
N ILE A 88 7.56 1.36 4.11
CA ILE A 88 7.42 0.79 5.45
C ILE A 88 5.94 0.69 5.81
N LYS A 89 5.53 -0.48 6.29
CA LYS A 89 4.21 -0.64 6.89
C LYS A 89 4.07 0.28 8.10
N ASP A 90 2.96 1.02 8.18
CA ASP A 90 2.62 1.86 9.32
C ASP A 90 3.60 3.04 9.52
N TRP A 91 4.29 3.47 8.45
CA TRP A 91 5.31 4.53 8.47
C TRP A 91 4.83 5.86 9.07
N ALA A 92 3.52 6.16 8.96
CA ALA A 92 2.91 7.39 9.45
C ALA A 92 3.02 7.54 10.97
N TRP A 93 3.14 6.43 11.72
CA TRP A 93 3.27 6.49 13.18
C TRP A 93 4.61 7.05 13.63
N GLU A 94 5.71 6.66 12.97
CA GLU A 94 7.03 7.18 13.31
C GLU A 94 7.31 8.55 12.67
N ASP A 95 6.83 8.77 11.45
CA ASP A 95 7.07 10.01 10.72
C ASP A 95 6.12 11.15 11.17
N LYS A 96 4.98 10.80 11.77
CA LYS A 96 3.95 11.74 12.24
C LYS A 96 3.50 12.66 11.10
N ARG A 97 3.58 13.99 11.30
CA ARG A 97 3.18 14.98 10.29
C ARG A 97 4.30 15.34 9.29
N ARG A 98 5.52 14.82 9.45
CA ARG A 98 6.69 15.23 8.63
C ARG A 98 6.45 15.09 7.12
N ALA A 99 5.84 14.00 6.67
CA ALA A 99 5.50 13.83 5.26
C ALA A 99 4.52 14.90 4.75
N HIS A 100 3.52 15.29 5.55
CA HIS A 100 2.56 16.32 5.16
C HIS A 100 3.16 17.73 5.21
N ASP A 101 4.11 17.98 6.11
CA ASP A 101 4.85 19.25 6.14
C ASP A 101 5.77 19.38 4.91
N GLU A 102 6.24 18.26 4.35
CA GLU A 102 7.14 18.23 3.19
C GLU A 102 6.40 18.22 1.83
N PHE A 103 5.34 17.44 1.71
CA PHE A 103 4.63 17.20 0.44
C PHE A 103 3.27 17.88 0.36
N GLY A 104 2.81 18.50 1.46
CA GLY A 104 1.51 19.16 1.58
C GLY A 104 0.42 18.28 2.20
N ASP A 105 -0.75 18.87 2.38
CA ASP A 105 -1.87 18.19 3.05
C ASP A 105 -2.41 16.99 2.26
N VAL A 106 -2.32 17.00 0.94
CA VAL A 106 -2.74 15.89 0.07
C VAL A 106 -1.64 15.61 -0.96
N PHE A 107 -1.17 14.37 -1.01
CA PHE A 107 -0.15 13.94 -1.98
C PHE A 107 -0.35 12.49 -2.42
N LEU A 108 0.17 12.17 -3.59
CA LEU A 108 0.12 10.84 -4.19
C LEU A 108 1.48 10.16 -4.09
N VAL A 109 1.49 8.93 -3.60
CA VAL A 109 2.65 8.04 -3.64
C VAL A 109 2.44 7.03 -4.76
N VAL A 110 3.37 7.02 -5.71
CA VAL A 110 3.31 6.19 -6.91
C VAL A 110 4.41 5.14 -6.86
N SER A 111 4.03 3.90 -7.16
CA SER A 111 4.94 2.78 -7.34
C SER A 111 4.64 2.05 -8.66
N PRO A 112 5.49 1.09 -9.05
CA PRO A 112 5.20 0.21 -10.18
C PRO A 112 3.91 -0.61 -10.04
N GLU A 113 3.38 -0.78 -8.82
CA GLU A 113 2.21 -1.63 -8.56
C GLU A 113 0.92 -0.82 -8.36
N GLY A 114 1.01 0.46 -8.03
CA GLY A 114 -0.17 1.29 -7.88
C GLY A 114 0.10 2.69 -7.35
N ILE A 115 -0.99 3.34 -6.92
CA ILE A 115 -1.00 4.68 -6.38
C ILE A 115 -1.72 4.67 -5.03
N ILE A 116 -1.13 5.31 -4.02
CA ILE A 116 -1.77 5.57 -2.74
C ILE A 116 -1.90 7.09 -2.56
N CYS A 117 -3.08 7.55 -2.17
CA CYS A 117 -3.33 8.95 -1.83
C CYS A 117 -3.31 9.10 -0.31
N TYR A 118 -2.44 9.97 0.20
CA TYR A 118 -2.44 10.36 1.61
C TYR A 118 -3.03 11.75 1.75
N SER A 119 -3.92 11.92 2.73
CA SER A 119 -4.62 13.17 2.99
C SER A 119 -4.71 13.45 4.50
N ALA A 120 -4.24 14.63 4.89
CA ALA A 120 -4.43 15.24 6.21
C ALA A 120 -5.47 16.38 6.19
N ASN A 121 -6.20 16.57 5.09
CA ASN A 121 -7.19 17.62 4.95
C ASN A 121 -8.60 17.12 5.31
N ALA A 122 -9.25 17.77 6.27
CA ALA A 122 -10.57 17.36 6.77
C ALA A 122 -11.67 17.47 5.71
N GLY A 123 -11.67 18.52 4.89
CA GLY A 123 -12.66 18.71 3.83
C GLY A 123 -12.55 17.65 2.74
N PHE A 124 -11.32 17.40 2.28
CA PHE A 124 -11.05 16.32 1.32
C PHE A 124 -11.50 14.96 1.86
N ASN A 125 -11.15 14.64 3.11
CA ASN A 125 -11.52 13.38 3.74
C ASN A 125 -13.04 13.24 3.88
N HIS A 126 -13.74 14.31 4.28
CA HIS A 126 -15.19 14.33 4.36
C HIS A 126 -15.86 14.07 2.99
N ASP A 127 -15.37 14.70 1.93
CA ASP A 127 -15.89 14.51 0.57
C ASP A 127 -15.65 13.10 0.02
N VAL A 128 -14.51 12.50 0.33
CA VAL A 128 -14.20 11.11 -0.03
C VAL A 128 -15.11 10.15 0.73
N MET A 129 -15.27 10.35 2.04
CA MET A 129 -16.08 9.48 2.90
C MET A 129 -17.57 9.55 2.57
N ASN A 130 -18.09 10.72 2.17
CA ASN A 130 -19.47 10.85 1.70
C ASN A 130 -19.71 10.15 0.35
N ARG A 131 -18.67 10.04 -0.50
CA ARG A 131 -18.73 9.35 -1.78
C ARG A 131 -18.27 7.89 -1.69
N ARG A 132 -18.66 7.20 -0.61
CA ARG A 132 -18.31 5.78 -0.36
C ARG A 132 -18.67 4.79 -1.48
N SER A 133 -19.58 5.14 -2.39
CA SER A 133 -19.91 4.31 -3.55
C SER A 133 -18.87 4.39 -4.66
N GLU A 134 -18.19 5.54 -4.77
CA GLU A 134 -17.09 5.76 -5.72
C GLU A 134 -15.77 5.23 -5.17
N PHE A 135 -15.56 5.36 -3.85
CA PHE A 135 -14.37 4.89 -3.15
C PHE A 135 -14.68 3.60 -2.37
N THR A 136 -14.62 2.47 -3.05
CA THR A 136 -14.87 1.16 -2.44
C THR A 136 -13.63 0.61 -1.73
N LYS A 137 -13.84 -0.19 -0.68
CA LYS A 137 -12.74 -0.88 0.00
C LYS A 137 -12.11 -1.92 -0.92
N PRO A 138 -10.77 -2.08 -0.89
CA PRO A 138 -10.08 -3.06 -1.71
C PRO A 138 -10.39 -4.50 -1.25
N ARG A 139 -11.34 -5.17 -1.92
CA ARG A 139 -11.86 -6.48 -1.49
C ARG A 139 -10.78 -7.55 -1.34
N ASP A 140 -9.75 -7.53 -2.19
CA ASP A 140 -8.68 -8.52 -2.18
C ASP A 140 -7.92 -8.55 -0.83
N LYS A 141 -7.74 -7.37 -0.21
CA LYS A 141 -7.08 -7.24 1.09
C LYS A 141 -7.99 -7.61 2.25
N TYR A 142 -9.30 -7.39 2.10
CA TYR A 142 -10.30 -7.63 3.14
C TYR A 142 -10.82 -9.06 3.17
N LYS A 143 -10.52 -9.88 2.16
CA LYS A 143 -10.95 -11.29 2.08
C LYS A 143 -10.49 -12.12 3.30
N ILE A 144 -9.34 -11.79 3.87
CA ILE A 144 -8.84 -12.44 5.11
C ILE A 144 -9.80 -12.24 6.30
N LEU A 145 -10.60 -11.18 6.28
CA LEU A 145 -11.58 -10.87 7.32
C LEU A 145 -12.94 -11.53 7.06
N GLU A 146 -13.08 -12.37 6.03
CA GLU A 146 -14.32 -13.08 5.68
C GLU A 146 -14.25 -14.60 5.93
N PRO A 147 -13.80 -15.10 7.10
CA PRO A 147 -13.72 -16.55 7.34
C PRO A 147 -15.10 -17.22 7.31
N TYR A 148 -16.15 -16.49 7.69
CA TYR A 148 -17.54 -16.93 7.68
C TYR A 148 -18.38 -16.26 6.59
N GLY A 149 -17.73 -15.62 5.61
CA GLY A 149 -18.38 -14.83 4.56
C GLY A 149 -18.47 -13.33 4.85
N PRO A 150 -19.24 -12.58 4.05
CA PRO A 150 -19.29 -11.12 4.12
C PRO A 150 -19.82 -10.62 5.47
N ASN A 151 -19.12 -9.66 6.07
CA ASN A 151 -19.49 -9.08 7.37
C ASN A 151 -19.77 -7.58 7.25
N VAL A 152 -20.05 -6.89 8.36
CA VAL A 152 -20.30 -5.42 8.37
C VAL A 152 -19.08 -4.62 7.88
N ALA A 153 -17.87 -5.09 8.20
CA ALA A 153 -16.63 -4.41 7.86
C ALA A 153 -16.24 -4.59 6.38
N THR A 154 -16.58 -5.72 5.76
CA THR A 154 -16.17 -6.10 4.41
C THR A 154 -17.27 -5.93 3.36
N ALA A 155 -18.54 -5.97 3.76
CA ALA A 155 -19.66 -5.76 2.85
C ALA A 155 -19.72 -4.31 2.34
N GLU A 156 -20.21 -4.14 1.12
CA GLU A 156 -20.42 -2.84 0.48
C GLU A 156 -21.85 -2.66 -0.04
N GLY A 157 -22.23 -1.40 -0.28
CA GLY A 157 -23.51 -1.05 -0.90
C GLY A 157 -24.74 -1.54 -0.13
N LYS A 158 -25.65 -2.26 -0.83
CA LYS A 158 -26.92 -2.73 -0.25
C LYS A 158 -26.70 -3.74 0.89
N THR A 159 -25.76 -4.67 0.72
CA THR A 159 -25.43 -5.69 1.72
C THR A 159 -24.89 -5.07 2.99
N TYR A 160 -24.03 -4.06 2.87
CA TYR A 160 -23.58 -3.27 4.02
C TYR A 160 -24.74 -2.67 4.81
N ARG A 161 -25.67 -1.98 4.11
CA ARG A 161 -26.83 -1.35 4.77
C ARG A 161 -27.71 -2.38 5.49
N PHE A 162 -27.87 -3.57 4.90
CA PHE A 162 -28.61 -4.66 5.52
C PHE A 162 -27.92 -5.15 6.80
N HIS A 163 -26.60 -5.42 6.74
CA HIS A 163 -25.83 -5.84 7.90
C HIS A 163 -25.87 -4.79 9.03
N VAL A 164 -25.60 -3.51 8.72
CA VAL A 164 -25.66 -2.42 9.71
C VAL A 164 -27.05 -2.26 10.31
N ARG A 165 -28.11 -2.40 9.53
CA ARG A 165 -29.49 -2.29 10.05
C ARG A 165 -29.77 -3.34 11.13
N ILE A 166 -29.18 -4.54 11.02
CA ILE A 166 -29.35 -5.62 11.99
C ILE A 166 -28.41 -5.44 13.17
N THR A 167 -27.16 -5.04 12.93
CA THR A 167 -26.12 -5.01 13.97
C THR A 167 -26.02 -3.70 14.74
N ALA A 168 -26.50 -2.58 14.21
CA ALA A 168 -26.41 -1.27 14.86
C ALA A 168 -27.32 -1.07 16.09
N PRO A 169 -28.58 -1.58 16.15
CA PRO A 169 -29.48 -1.28 17.26
C PRO A 169 -28.95 -1.62 18.67
N PRO A 170 -28.22 -2.74 18.89
CA PRO A 170 -27.57 -3.02 20.17
C PRO A 170 -26.49 -2.02 20.60
N PHE A 171 -25.95 -1.21 19.68
CA PHE A 171 -24.95 -0.17 19.99
C PHE A 171 -25.56 1.23 20.16
N GLY A 172 -26.89 1.35 20.13
CA GLY A 172 -27.57 2.62 20.38
C GLY A 172 -27.75 2.88 21.88
N ASP A 173 -27.91 4.14 22.25
CA ASP A 173 -28.05 4.58 23.66
C ASP A 173 -29.21 3.91 24.42
N MET A 174 -30.20 3.36 23.70
CA MET A 174 -31.34 2.66 24.30
C MET A 174 -31.07 1.20 24.67
N SER A 175 -29.91 0.64 24.32
CA SER A 175 -29.62 -0.79 24.58
C SER A 175 -29.08 -1.09 25.98
N GLY A 176 -28.74 -0.05 26.76
CA GLY A 176 -28.10 -0.20 28.08
C GLY A 176 -26.66 -0.71 28.04
N ALA A 177 -26.08 -0.94 26.85
CA ALA A 177 -24.69 -1.40 26.70
C ALA A 177 -23.64 -0.33 27.08
N ASN A 178 -24.05 0.95 27.12
CA ASN A 178 -23.21 2.08 27.51
C ASN A 178 -23.27 2.37 29.04
N ASP A 179 -24.11 1.66 29.79
CA ASP A 179 -24.31 1.84 31.24
C ASP A 179 -23.59 0.76 32.10
N LEU A 180 -22.74 -0.07 31.49
CA LEU A 180 -21.87 -1.06 32.14
C LEU A 180 -20.47 -0.48 32.40
#